data_AF-A0A1V4RUI9-F1
#
_entry.id   AF-A0A1V4RUI9-F1
#
_cell.length_a   1.000
_cell.length_b   1.000
_cell.length_c   1.000
_cell.angle_alpha   90.00
_cell.angle_beta   90.00
_cell.angle_gamma   90.00
#
_symmetry.space_group_name_H-M   'P 1'
#
loop_
_entity.id
_entity.type
_entity.pdbx_description
1 polymer ?
#
loop_
_entity_poly.entity_id
_entity_poly.type
_entity_poly.pdbx_seq_one_letter_code
_entity_poly.pdbx_strand_id
1 'polypeptide(L)'
;TVTPSFELEERKGERIRFVGWLVTSRRVKTKTQEYMKFITLEDRYGLCEAVMFPKVYSRFGHLVKGYGPYLISGRVQSRLPGEANLLVEELAVVALSKPELEGKFQKRLSQSIV
;
A
#
# COMPACT_ATOMS: atom_id res chain seq x y z
N THR A 1 2.52 -5.92 -12.21
CA THR A 1 1.96 -4.57 -12.37
C THR A 1 1.40 -4.11 -11.04
N VAL A 2 1.36 -2.80 -10.80
CA VAL A 2 0.69 -2.21 -9.63
C VAL A 2 -0.79 -2.00 -9.98
N THR A 3 -1.67 -2.36 -9.06
CA THR A 3 -3.12 -2.19 -9.19
C THR A 3 -3.52 -0.84 -8.59
N PRO A 4 -4.28 0.00 -9.32
CA PRO A 4 -4.78 1.27 -8.80
C PRO A 4 -5.91 1.04 -7.79
N SER A 5 -6.14 2.01 -6.89
CA SER A 5 -7.13 1.86 -5.81
C SER A 5 -8.56 1.64 -6.30
N PHE A 6 -8.95 2.23 -7.43
CA PHE A 6 -10.31 2.08 -7.99
C PHE A 6 -10.62 0.68 -8.53
N GLU A 7 -9.61 -0.16 -8.79
CA GLU A 7 -9.80 -1.55 -9.25
C GLU A 7 -9.89 -2.54 -8.09
N LEU A 8 -9.59 -2.13 -6.84
CA LEU A 8 -9.36 -3.09 -5.75
C LEU A 8 -10.53 -4.03 -5.50
N GLU A 9 -11.77 -3.55 -5.57
CA GLU A 9 -12.96 -4.37 -5.35
C GLU A 9 -13.12 -5.46 -6.43
N GLU A 10 -12.88 -5.12 -7.70
CA GLU A 10 -12.97 -6.05 -8.82
C GLU A 10 -11.91 -7.16 -8.73
N ARG A 11 -10.80 -6.90 -8.05
CA ARG A 11 -9.71 -7.86 -7.82
C ARG A 11 -9.94 -8.73 -6.58
N LYS A 12 -11.18 -8.82 -6.08
CA LYS A 12 -11.55 -9.66 -4.93
C LYS A 12 -11.02 -11.09 -5.09
N GLY A 13 -10.32 -11.56 -4.07
CA GLY A 13 -9.74 -12.89 -4.05
C GLY A 13 -8.42 -13.02 -4.79
N GLU A 14 -7.98 -12.01 -5.55
CA GLU A 14 -6.69 -12.02 -6.24
C GLU A 14 -5.55 -11.53 -5.35
N ARG A 15 -4.31 -11.92 -5.73
CA ARG A 15 -3.09 -11.35 -5.18
C ARG A 15 -2.65 -10.16 -6.03
N ILE A 16 -2.54 -8.98 -5.43
CA ILE A 16 -2.19 -7.73 -6.11
C ILE A 16 -0.95 -7.07 -5.49
N ARG A 17 -0.44 -6.06 -6.19
CA ARG A 17 0.57 -5.13 -5.68
C ARG A 17 -0.02 -3.73 -5.68
N PHE A 18 0.13 -2.99 -4.59
CA PHE A 18 -0.35 -1.62 -4.44
C PHE A 18 0.81 -0.73 -4.00
N VAL A 19 0.89 0.49 -4.53
CA VAL A 19 1.86 1.50 -4.11
C VAL A 19 1.10 2.73 -3.65
N GLY A 20 1.37 3.19 -2.43
CA GLY A 20 0.72 4.39 -1.91
C GLY A 20 1.43 5.04 -0.74
N TRP A 21 1.00 6.24 -0.42
CA TRP A 21 1.47 7.03 0.71
C TRP A 21 0.65 6.71 1.96
N LEU A 22 1.30 6.68 3.11
CA LEU A 22 0.62 6.36 4.37
C LEU A 22 -0.25 7.54 4.81
N VAL A 23 -1.56 7.28 4.88
CA VAL A 23 -2.54 8.21 5.43
C VAL A 23 -2.64 8.04 6.95
N THR A 24 -2.84 6.80 7.41
CA THR A 24 -2.94 6.50 8.84
C THR A 24 -2.47 5.09 9.14
N SER A 25 -2.06 4.86 10.39
CA SER A 25 -1.81 3.51 10.88
C SER A 25 -2.18 3.37 12.35
N ARG A 26 -2.67 2.19 12.72
CA ARG A 26 -2.90 1.82 14.11
C ARG A 26 -2.41 0.42 14.39
N ARG A 27 -1.73 0.25 15.53
CA ARG A 27 -1.30 -1.04 16.05
C ARG A 27 -2.33 -1.55 17.05
N VAL A 28 -2.73 -2.80 16.92
CA VAL A 28 -3.75 -3.44 17.77
C VAL A 28 -3.20 -4.76 18.29
N LYS A 29 -3.51 -5.11 19.54
CA LYS A 29 -3.24 -6.44 20.08
C LYS A 29 -4.37 -7.41 19.72
N THR A 30 -4.03 -8.60 19.28
CA THR A 30 -4.98 -9.71 19.09
C THR A 30 -5.43 -10.26 20.45
N LYS A 31 -6.43 -11.14 20.44
CA LYS A 31 -6.85 -11.90 21.62
C LYS A 31 -5.72 -12.74 22.21
N THR A 32 -4.78 -13.20 21.37
CA THR A 32 -3.58 -13.95 21.75
C THR A 32 -2.41 -13.05 22.20
N GLN A 33 -2.64 -11.76 22.43
CA GLN A 33 -1.63 -10.76 22.83
C GLN A 33 -0.52 -10.50 21.80
N GLU A 34 -0.68 -10.96 20.57
CA GLU A 34 0.21 -10.64 19.46
C GLU A 34 -0.16 -9.30 18.82
N TYR A 35 0.78 -8.61 18.20
CA TYR A 35 0.48 -7.34 17.53
C TYR A 35 0.12 -7.55 16.06
N MET A 36 -0.93 -6.87 15.61
CA MET A 36 -1.24 -6.66 14.21
C MET A 36 -1.34 -5.16 13.91
N LYS A 37 -1.34 -4.77 12.64
CA LYS A 37 -1.40 -3.36 12.24
C LYS A 37 -2.37 -3.16 11.09
N PHE A 38 -3.23 -2.15 11.24
CA PHE A 38 -4.04 -1.62 10.15
C PHE A 38 -3.33 -0.39 9.59
N ILE A 39 -3.26 -0.30 8.27
CA ILE A 39 -2.73 0.87 7.56
C ILE A 39 -3.72 1.28 6.48
N THR A 40 -3.81 2.57 6.22
CA THR A 40 -4.49 3.11 5.05
C THR A 40 -3.45 3.79 4.18
N LEU A 41 -3.37 3.37 2.92
CA LEU A 41 -2.51 4.00 1.93
C LEU A 41 -3.36 4.73 0.89
N GLU A 42 -2.85 5.83 0.34
CA GLU A 42 -3.48 6.55 -0.77
C GLU A 42 -2.63 6.49 -2.04
N ASP A 43 -3.31 6.37 -3.18
CA ASP A 43 -2.75 6.68 -4.50
C ASP A 43 -3.51 7.87 -5.12
N ARG A 44 -3.32 8.13 -6.41
CA ARG A 44 -3.99 9.24 -7.09
C ARG A 44 -5.52 9.09 -7.16
N TYR A 45 -6.03 7.87 -7.07
CA TYR A 45 -7.43 7.56 -7.36
C TYR A 45 -8.26 7.32 -6.11
N GLY A 46 -7.63 7.08 -4.96
CA GLY A 46 -8.35 6.72 -3.75
C GLY A 46 -7.49 6.03 -2.70
N LEU A 47 -8.17 5.32 -1.80
CA LEU A 47 -7.59 4.68 -0.62
C LEU A 47 -7.50 3.16 -0.80
N CYS A 48 -6.48 2.58 -0.19
CA CYS A 48 -6.33 1.14 0.03
C CYS A 48 -6.25 0.90 1.53
N GLU A 49 -7.28 0.26 2.10
CA GLU A 49 -7.22 -0.26 3.45
C GLU A 49 -6.43 -1.58 3.45
N ALA A 50 -5.50 -1.75 4.38
CA ALA A 50 -4.66 -2.92 4.43
C ALA A 50 -4.38 -3.40 5.86
N VAL A 51 -4.28 -4.72 5.99
CA VAL A 51 -4.13 -5.42 7.28
C VAL A 51 -2.85 -6.24 7.30
N MET A 52 -2.02 -6.00 8.31
CA MET A 52 -0.82 -6.79 8.61
C MET A 52 -1.11 -7.67 9.82
N PHE A 53 -1.46 -8.94 9.59
CA PHE A 53 -1.60 -9.94 10.66
C PHE A 53 -0.28 -10.20 11.39
N PRO A 54 -0.29 -10.81 12.59
CA PRO A 54 0.87 -10.86 13.47
C PRO A 54 2.19 -11.30 12.84
N LYS A 55 2.17 -12.38 12.03
CA LYS A 55 3.36 -12.85 11.32
C LYS A 55 3.95 -11.80 10.37
N VAL A 56 3.09 -11.07 9.67
CA VAL A 56 3.47 -10.04 8.70
C VAL A 56 3.89 -8.76 9.43
N TYR A 57 3.16 -8.39 10.48
CA TYR A 57 3.51 -7.27 11.36
C TYR A 57 4.88 -7.46 12.01
N SER A 58 5.19 -8.66 12.53
CA SER A 58 6.50 -8.97 13.12
C SER A 58 7.64 -8.73 12.12
N ARG A 59 7.43 -9.12 10.85
CA ARG A 59 8.43 -8.97 9.78
C ARG A 59 8.57 -7.54 9.28
N PHE A 60 7.47 -6.83 9.07
CA PHE A 60 7.49 -5.57 8.30
C PHE A 60 6.89 -4.36 9.04
N GLY A 61 6.20 -4.56 10.15
CA GLY A 61 5.46 -3.49 10.85
C GLY A 61 6.35 -2.35 11.34
N HIS A 62 7.62 -2.64 11.59
CA HIS A 62 8.64 -1.65 12.00
C HIS A 62 9.08 -0.74 10.85
N LEU A 63 8.80 -1.08 9.59
CA LEU A 63 9.11 -0.25 8.42
C LEU A 63 8.08 0.86 8.23
N VAL A 64 6.86 0.69 8.74
CA VAL A 64 5.75 1.66 8.62
C VAL A 64 5.89 2.73 9.70
N LYS A 65 6.86 3.65 9.53
CA LYS A 65 7.18 4.74 10.48
C LYS A 65 7.10 6.14 9.87
N GLY A 66 7.24 6.27 8.54
CA GLY A 66 7.15 7.55 7.83
C GLY A 66 5.94 7.61 6.90
N TYR A 67 5.84 8.71 6.15
CA TYR A 67 4.76 8.92 5.18
C TYR A 67 4.83 8.01 3.94
N GLY A 68 5.91 7.23 3.77
CA GLY A 68 6.10 6.35 2.62
C GLY A 68 6.80 7.06 1.45
N PRO A 69 6.57 6.64 0.19
CA PRO A 69 5.59 5.64 -0.24
C PRO A 69 5.98 4.20 0.12
N TYR A 70 4.96 3.34 0.21
CA TYR A 70 5.10 1.91 0.49
C TYR A 70 4.62 1.11 -0.72
N LEU A 71 5.37 0.07 -1.09
CA LEU A 71 4.92 -0.99 -1.98
C LEU A 71 4.47 -2.16 -1.12
N ILE A 72 3.20 -2.52 -1.21
CA ILE A 72 2.62 -3.67 -0.52
C ILE A 72 2.11 -4.69 -1.51
N SER A 73 2.22 -5.98 -1.17
CA SER A 73 1.57 -7.06 -1.91
C SER A 73 0.77 -7.93 -0.96
N GLY A 74 -0.32 -8.50 -1.47
CA GLY A 74 -1.23 -9.26 -0.64
C GLY A 74 -2.47 -9.71 -1.38
N ARG A 75 -3.38 -10.38 -0.68
CA ARG A 75 -4.65 -10.83 -1.25
C ARG A 75 -5.77 -9.86 -0.92
N VAL A 76 -6.58 -9.49 -1.92
CA VAL A 76 -7.77 -8.67 -1.70
C VAL A 76 -8.84 -9.53 -1.03
N GLN A 77 -9.38 -9.02 0.07
CA GLN A 77 -10.54 -9.54 0.76
C GLN A 77 -11.65 -8.49 0.76
N SER A 78 -12.86 -8.93 0.45
CA SER A 78 -14.08 -8.13 0.53
C SER A 78 -15.12 -8.95 1.31
N ARG A 79 -15.58 -8.41 2.45
CA ARG A 79 -16.60 -9.07 3.28
C ARG A 79 -18.00 -8.54 2.96
N LEU A 80 -18.09 -7.28 2.57
CA LEU A 80 -19.31 -6.61 2.14
C LEU A 80 -19.11 -5.96 0.75
N PRO A 81 -20.18 -5.73 -0.02
CA PRO A 81 -20.12 -4.90 -1.23
C PRO A 81 -19.58 -3.50 -0.92
N GLY A 82 -18.70 -2.98 -1.77
CA GLY A 82 -18.05 -1.68 -1.58
C GLY A 82 -16.83 -1.68 -0.65
N GLU A 83 -16.46 -2.84 -0.07
CA GLU A 83 -15.27 -2.98 0.77
C GLU A 83 -14.18 -3.75 0.03
N ALA A 84 -12.95 -3.21 0.03
CA ALA A 84 -11.77 -3.91 -0.47
C ALA A 84 -10.59 -3.69 0.50
N ASN A 85 -10.27 -4.74 1.25
CA ASN A 85 -9.16 -4.78 2.19
C ASN A 85 -8.02 -5.62 1.64
N LEU A 86 -6.80 -5.09 1.65
CA LEU A 86 -5.61 -5.85 1.27
C LEU A 86 -5.00 -6.57 2.47
N LEU A 87 -5.04 -7.90 2.46
CA LEU A 87 -4.34 -8.71 3.44
C LEU A 87 -2.86 -8.78 3.05
N VAL A 88 -2.04 -7.95 3.72
CA VAL A 88 -0.62 -7.76 3.38
C VAL A 88 0.15 -9.04 3.63
N GLU A 89 0.99 -9.42 2.67
CA GLU A 89 1.93 -10.54 2.76
C GLU A 89 3.38 -10.05 2.72
N GLU A 90 3.65 -8.98 1.95
CA GLU A 90 4.95 -8.34 1.84
C GLU A 90 4.82 -6.82 1.80
N LEU A 91 5.84 -6.13 2.32
CA LEU A 91 5.95 -4.68 2.31
C LEU A 91 7.39 -4.25 2.08
N ALA A 92 7.57 -3.24 1.24
CA ALA A 92 8.84 -2.54 1.02
C ALA A 92 8.63 -1.03 1.10
N VAL A 93 9.64 -0.31 1.59
CA VAL A 93 9.70 1.16 1.48
C VAL A 93 10.20 1.49 0.08
N VAL A 94 9.48 2.34 -0.63
CA VAL A 94 9.92 2.82 -1.94
C VAL A 94 10.87 3.99 -1.72
N ALA A 95 12.14 3.80 -2.04
CA ALA A 95 13.12 4.89 -2.04
C ALA A 95 12.81 5.85 -3.19
N LEU A 96 12.45 7.08 -2.85
CA LEU A 96 12.35 8.17 -3.81
C LEU A 96 13.62 9.00 -3.72
N SER A 97 14.39 9.08 -4.81
CA SER A 97 15.50 10.01 -4.90
C SER A 97 15.11 11.26 -5.67
N LYS A 98 15.50 12.42 -5.13
CA LYS A 98 15.26 13.72 -5.78
C LYS A 98 15.83 13.80 -7.20
N PRO A 99 17.09 13.38 -7.46
CA PRO A 99 17.66 13.45 -8.80
C PRO A 99 16.91 12.59 -9.83
N GLU A 100 16.48 11.37 -9.44
CA GLU A 100 15.71 10.51 -10.35
C GLU A 100 14.33 11.09 -10.67
N LEU A 101 13.67 11.70 -9.67
CA LEU A 101 12.38 12.34 -9.86
C LEU A 101 12.51 13.54 -10.79
N GLU A 102 13.47 14.43 -10.55
CA GLU A 102 13.73 15.61 -11.39
C GLU A 102 14.03 15.21 -12.84
N GLY A 103 14.88 14.20 -13.04
CA GLY A 103 15.17 13.66 -14.37
C GLY A 103 13.93 13.09 -15.08
N LYS A 104 13.03 12.43 -14.35
CA LYS A 104 11.77 11.92 -14.91
C LYS A 104 10.81 13.05 -15.28
N PHE A 105 10.68 14.09 -14.45
CA PHE A 105 9.82 15.24 -14.74
C PHE A 105 10.29 16.01 -15.97
N GLN A 106 11.59 16.25 -16.10
CA GLN A 106 12.14 16.98 -17.24
C GLN A 106 11.95 16.24 -18.56
N LYS A 107 12.18 14.91 -18.58
CA LYS A 107 11.89 14.07 -19.76
C LYS A 107 10.42 14.12 -20.16
N ARG A 108 9.50 14.00 -19.19
CA ARG A 108 8.06 14.00 -19.47
C ARG A 108 7.56 15.35 -20.00
N LEU A 109 8.08 16.46 -19.46
CA LEU A 109 7.79 17.81 -19.96
C LEU A 109 8.28 17.99 -21.40
N SER A 110 9.48 17.49 -21.74
CA SER A 110 10.00 17.56 -23.11
C SER A 110 9.21 16.72 -24.12
N GLN A 111 8.54 15.65 -23.66
CA GLN A 111 7.71 14.77 -24.49
C GLN A 111 6.27 15.26 -24.67
N SER A 112 5.85 16.29 -23.93
CA SER A 112 4.48 16.84 -24.02
C SER A 112 4.39 18.13 -24.85
N ILE A 113 5.51 18.55 -25.47
CA ILE A 113 5.63 19.78 -26.29
C ILE A 113 5.77 19.45 -27.79
N VAL A 114 5.57 18.19 -28.20
CA VAL A 114 5.53 17.76 -29.60
C VAL A 114 4.17 17.19 -29.94
#